data_AF-A0AAV5U1X9-F1
#
_entry.id   AF-A0AAV5U1X9-F1
#
_cell.length_a   1.000
_cell.length_b   1.000
_cell.length_c   1.000
_cell.angle_alpha   90.00
_cell.angle_beta   90.00
_cell.angle_gamma   90.00
#
_symmetry.space_group_name_H-M   'P 1'
#
loop_
_entity.id
_entity.type
_entity.pdbx_description
1 polymer ?
#
loop_
_entity_poly.entity_id
_entity_poly.type
_entity_poly.pdbx_seq_one_letter_code
_entity_poly.pdbx_strand_id
1 'polypeptide(L)'
;MAEVAQPHSMDHQHSDYSNGERYICFNQWEEESDSEDEIPWSQRMKDDEKKNGSSSSKRSVKKEESESEEDYKPPVKKDRKEKEDKKKKKKEKEKEKKSSSKDKGRMTSESPVKRKKKDEEQEEVWEWWKEDKKPAGVKWNSLSHKGPLFAPPYERLPKNVHFKYNGEVIHLSENAEEIAGFYGRMLDHEYTSNPIFNKNFFHDWRKSMTPAEREKITELKNCDFRQMDVYYKEQTEKRKAMTKEEKLAIKGEKEGELKIYGFAYIDGHKQKVANFRIEPPDVIINCSKDSEIPPAPPGHKWKEVRHDNTVTWLVSWTETVLGQNKYIMLNPSSKIKGEKDYEKYETARRLKNMVGNIRDVYTQDFKSKEMRVRQRAVALYFIDKLALRAGNEKDTDEGCRHSWLLLPPL
;
A
#
# COMPACT_ATOMS: atom_id res chain seq x y z
N MET A 1 12.48 67.99 19.42
CA MET A 1 13.48 66.92 19.29
C MET A 1 13.35 66.04 20.51
N ALA A 2 13.17 64.74 20.26
CA ALA A 2 12.60 63.78 21.17
C ALA A 2 13.61 63.21 22.16
N GLU A 3 13.19 63.02 23.41
CA GLU A 3 13.69 61.97 24.29
C GLU A 3 12.64 61.76 25.41
N VAL A 4 11.92 60.64 25.38
CA VAL A 4 11.10 60.16 26.50
C VAL A 4 11.31 58.66 26.60
N ALA A 5 12.06 58.26 27.63
CA ALA A 5 12.12 56.90 28.13
C ALA A 5 11.03 56.68 29.20
N GLN A 6 10.57 55.43 29.29
CA GLN A 6 9.38 54.89 29.97
C GLN A 6 9.27 55.21 31.49
N PRO A 7 8.07 54.99 32.09
CA PRO A 7 7.92 53.74 32.84
C PRO A 7 6.52 53.07 32.77
N HIS A 8 6.54 51.77 33.06
CA HIS A 8 5.49 50.80 33.43
C HIS A 8 4.01 51.22 33.50
N SER A 9 3.15 50.44 32.81
CA SER A 9 1.77 50.14 33.22
C SER A 9 1.49 48.65 33.03
N MET A 10 0.79 48.08 34.01
CA MET A 10 0.19 46.75 34.01
C MET A 10 -0.85 46.63 32.90
N ASP A 11 -0.93 45.46 32.25
CA ASP A 11 -2.08 45.10 31.42
C ASP A 11 -2.60 43.70 31.77
N HIS A 12 -3.94 43.64 31.74
CA HIS A 12 -4.80 42.53 32.09
C HIS A 12 -4.69 41.33 31.12
N GLN A 13 -5.02 40.18 31.71
CA GLN A 13 -5.47 38.91 31.15
C GLN A 13 -5.99 38.94 29.69
N HIS A 14 -5.43 38.07 28.86
CA HIS A 14 -6.20 37.29 27.88
C HIS A 14 -5.53 35.92 27.69
N SER A 15 -6.19 34.88 28.20
CA SER A 15 -5.89 33.49 27.93
C SER A 15 -6.82 33.02 26.82
N ASP A 16 -6.31 32.74 25.62
CA ASP A 16 -7.09 32.09 24.57
C ASP A 16 -6.30 30.98 23.86
N TYR A 17 -6.74 29.76 24.16
CA TYR A 17 -7.09 28.67 23.25
C TYR A 17 -6.27 28.46 21.95
N SER A 18 -5.53 27.36 21.91
CA SER A 18 -5.40 26.52 20.70
C SER A 18 -5.11 25.07 21.11
N ASN A 19 -6.17 24.34 21.50
CA ASN A 19 -6.08 22.90 21.75
C ASN A 19 -6.43 22.13 20.48
N GLY A 20 -5.47 21.29 20.07
CA GLY A 20 -5.39 20.65 18.77
C GLY A 20 -6.54 19.69 18.45
N GLU A 21 -6.90 19.74 17.17
CA GLU A 21 -7.97 18.99 16.54
C GLU A 21 -7.54 17.52 16.36
N ARG A 22 -8.34 16.60 16.91
CA ARG A 22 -8.19 15.15 16.75
C ARG A 22 -9.43 14.58 16.08
N TYR A 23 -9.26 14.08 14.87
CA TYR A 23 -10.22 13.33 14.06
C TYR A 23 -9.69 11.90 13.91
N ILE A 24 -10.56 10.89 13.88
CA ILE A 24 -10.18 9.50 13.56
C ILE A 24 -10.38 9.25 12.05
N CYS A 25 -9.35 8.73 11.38
CA CYS A 25 -9.45 8.23 10.00
C CYS A 25 -9.84 6.74 10.03
N PHE A 26 -11.05 6.41 9.55
CA PHE A 26 -11.68 5.08 9.65
C PHE A 26 -11.54 4.20 8.38
N ASN A 27 -10.95 4.70 7.30
CA ASN A 27 -11.15 4.12 5.95
C ASN A 27 -10.11 3.10 5.47
N GLN A 28 -9.52 2.30 6.37
CA GLN A 28 -8.57 1.25 5.98
C GLN A 28 -9.23 -0.06 5.48
N TRP A 29 -10.57 -0.11 5.34
CA TRP A 29 -11.33 -1.33 5.05
C TRP A 29 -12.02 -1.37 3.67
N GLU A 30 -11.86 -0.36 2.81
CA GLU A 30 -12.58 -0.31 1.52
C GLU A 30 -11.85 -0.93 0.31
N GLU A 31 -10.71 -1.61 0.49
CA GLU A 31 -9.99 -2.20 -0.66
C GLU A 31 -9.80 -3.72 -0.49
N GLU A 32 -10.81 -4.50 -0.89
CA GLU A 32 -10.54 -5.81 -1.49
C GLU A 32 -9.82 -5.56 -2.82
N SER A 33 -8.48 -5.52 -2.74
CA SER A 33 -7.59 -5.51 -3.90
C SER A 33 -7.70 -6.86 -4.61
N ASP A 34 -8.59 -6.95 -5.59
CA ASP A 34 -8.70 -8.10 -6.50
C ASP A 34 -7.66 -8.01 -7.64
N SER A 35 -6.43 -7.55 -7.32
CA SER A 35 -5.33 -7.51 -8.27
C SER A 35 -4.64 -8.87 -8.30
N GLU A 36 -4.74 -9.57 -9.44
CA GLU A 36 -4.05 -10.83 -9.74
C GLU A 36 -2.49 -10.72 -9.66
N ASP A 37 -1.95 -9.53 -9.40
CA ASP A 37 -0.52 -9.22 -9.33
C ASP A 37 0.11 -9.39 -7.93
N GLU A 38 -0.68 -9.67 -6.88
CA GLU A 38 -0.18 -9.92 -5.51
C GLU A 38 0.19 -11.41 -5.26
N ILE A 39 0.04 -12.27 -6.27
CA ILE A 39 0.39 -13.69 -6.14
C ILE A 39 1.93 -13.82 -6.13
N PRO A 40 2.55 -14.36 -5.06
CA PRO A 40 3.99 -14.61 -5.05
C PRO A 40 4.42 -15.42 -6.26
N TRP A 41 5.56 -15.09 -6.87
CA TRP A 41 6.11 -15.79 -8.05
C TRP A 41 6.04 -17.33 -7.91
N SER A 42 6.24 -17.85 -6.70
CA SER A 42 6.19 -19.27 -6.36
C SER A 42 4.81 -19.93 -6.57
N GLN A 43 3.71 -19.19 -6.54
CA GLN A 43 2.36 -19.68 -6.85
C GLN A 43 2.05 -19.62 -8.35
N ARG A 44 2.53 -18.59 -9.06
CA ARG A 44 2.34 -18.46 -10.52
C ARG A 44 2.96 -19.63 -11.30
N MET A 45 4.12 -20.13 -10.84
CA MET A 45 4.78 -21.31 -11.40
C MET A 45 3.96 -22.62 -11.24
N LYS A 46 3.14 -22.72 -10.19
CA LYS A 46 2.30 -23.92 -9.93
C LYS A 46 1.05 -23.96 -10.82
N ASP A 47 0.59 -22.80 -11.29
CA ASP A 47 -0.58 -22.70 -12.17
C ASP A 47 -0.21 -22.90 -13.65
N ASP A 48 1.03 -22.57 -14.04
CA ASP A 48 1.56 -22.88 -15.37
C ASP A 48 1.86 -24.39 -15.54
N GLU A 49 2.26 -25.10 -14.48
CA GLU A 49 2.39 -26.56 -14.51
C GLU A 49 1.03 -27.29 -14.61
N LYS A 50 -0.08 -26.65 -14.24
CA LYS A 50 -1.43 -27.24 -14.33
C LYS A 50 -2.11 -27.07 -15.69
N LYS A 51 -1.61 -26.19 -16.56
CA LYS A 51 -2.26 -25.87 -17.86
C LYS A 51 -1.75 -26.68 -19.05
N ASN A 52 -0.65 -27.44 -18.92
CA ASN A 52 -0.19 -28.39 -19.96
C ASN A 52 -0.31 -29.83 -19.46
N GLY A 53 -1.20 -30.60 -20.09
CA GLY A 53 -1.81 -31.79 -19.51
C GLY A 53 -0.95 -33.07 -19.38
N SER A 54 -1.28 -33.82 -18.32
CA SER A 54 -1.54 -35.28 -18.27
C SER A 54 -0.68 -36.25 -19.11
N SER A 55 0.11 -37.10 -18.44
CA SER A 55 -0.18 -38.55 -18.39
C SER A 55 0.64 -39.32 -17.32
N SER A 56 -0.10 -40.12 -16.55
CA SER A 56 0.26 -41.37 -15.83
C SER A 56 1.61 -41.53 -15.09
N SER A 57 1.55 -41.72 -13.76
CA SER A 57 1.52 -43.07 -13.15
C SER A 57 1.42 -43.00 -11.63
N LYS A 58 0.39 -43.67 -11.08
CA LYS A 58 0.26 -43.96 -9.65
C LYS A 58 1.29 -45.01 -9.24
N ARG A 59 2.09 -44.74 -8.20
CA ARG A 59 2.60 -45.77 -7.30
C ARG A 59 2.73 -45.21 -5.88
N SER A 60 2.33 -46.04 -4.95
CA SER A 60 2.02 -45.80 -3.54
C SER A 60 3.18 -46.13 -2.59
N VAL A 61 3.15 -45.50 -1.39
CA VAL A 61 3.83 -45.91 -0.12
C VAL A 61 5.34 -45.58 -0.10
N LYS A 62 6.02 -45.04 0.94
CA LYS A 62 5.85 -45.07 2.41
C LYS A 62 6.57 -43.87 3.06
N LYS A 63 6.10 -43.50 4.25
CA LYS A 63 6.75 -42.67 5.28
C LYS A 63 7.93 -43.43 5.91
N GLU A 64 9.07 -42.78 6.12
CA GLU A 64 10.04 -43.11 7.19
C GLU A 64 11.00 -41.92 7.41
N GLU A 65 11.16 -41.55 8.68
CA GLU A 65 12.14 -40.61 9.22
C GLU A 65 13.52 -41.30 9.31
N SER A 66 14.62 -40.55 9.12
CA SER A 66 15.80 -40.63 9.98
C SER A 66 16.89 -39.66 9.55
N GLU A 67 17.61 -39.21 10.57
CA GLU A 67 18.73 -38.27 10.60
C GLU A 67 20.00 -38.83 9.94
N SER A 68 20.83 -37.95 9.36
CA SER A 68 22.29 -37.84 9.63
C SER A 68 22.97 -36.89 8.65
N GLU A 69 24.06 -36.32 9.15
CA GLU A 69 24.87 -35.23 8.61
C GLU A 69 25.73 -35.58 7.38
N GLU A 70 26.34 -34.51 6.85
CA GLU A 70 27.64 -34.44 6.16
C GLU A 70 27.67 -34.28 4.62
N ASP A 71 28.19 -33.09 4.29
CA ASP A 71 29.25 -32.78 3.35
C ASP A 71 28.97 -32.33 1.89
N TYR A 72 29.65 -31.24 1.59
CA TYR A 72 29.54 -30.40 0.40
C TYR A 72 30.65 -30.75 -0.60
N LYS A 73 30.33 -30.86 -1.90
CA LYS A 73 31.23 -30.37 -2.97
C LYS A 73 30.56 -30.26 -4.36
N PRO A 74 30.78 -29.15 -5.08
CA PRO A 74 30.23 -28.92 -6.43
C PRO A 74 31.17 -29.42 -7.54
N PRO A 75 30.67 -29.80 -8.73
CA PRO A 75 31.53 -30.14 -9.85
C PRO A 75 32.00 -28.90 -10.62
N VAL A 76 33.32 -28.87 -10.85
CA VAL A 76 34.08 -27.90 -11.65
C VAL A 76 33.95 -28.21 -13.16
N LYS A 77 34.03 -27.12 -13.93
CA LYS A 77 34.23 -26.94 -15.38
C LYS A 77 34.87 -28.09 -16.17
N LYS A 78 34.39 -28.29 -17.40
CA LYS A 78 35.20 -28.83 -18.51
C LYS A 78 35.03 -27.96 -19.76
N ASP A 79 36.12 -27.30 -20.13
CA ASP A 79 36.34 -26.67 -21.43
C ASP A 79 36.46 -27.74 -22.53
N ARG A 80 35.90 -27.48 -23.73
CA ARG A 80 36.53 -27.92 -25.00
C ARG A 80 36.06 -27.12 -26.21
N LYS A 81 37.06 -26.62 -26.94
CA LYS A 81 37.10 -25.86 -28.21
C LYS A 81 36.37 -26.49 -29.42
N GLU A 82 35.81 -25.60 -30.26
CA GLU A 82 35.91 -25.46 -31.73
C GLU A 82 36.38 -26.64 -32.60
N LYS A 83 35.64 -27.03 -33.67
CA LYS A 83 35.70 -26.49 -35.06
C LYS A 83 35.07 -27.44 -36.12
N GLU A 84 34.43 -26.81 -37.12
CA GLU A 84 34.36 -27.13 -38.58
C GLU A 84 33.69 -28.42 -39.16
N ASP A 85 32.54 -28.20 -39.81
CA ASP A 85 32.35 -28.16 -41.29
C ASP A 85 31.99 -29.42 -42.14
N LYS A 86 31.12 -29.14 -43.15
CA LYS A 86 30.77 -29.88 -44.40
C LYS A 86 29.83 -31.11 -44.39
N LYS A 87 28.69 -30.97 -45.11
CA LYS A 87 28.45 -31.41 -46.54
C LYS A 87 26.96 -31.78 -46.76
N LYS A 88 26.15 -30.92 -47.38
CA LYS A 88 25.72 -30.90 -48.82
C LYS A 88 24.76 -32.02 -49.30
N LYS A 89 23.55 -31.56 -49.66
CA LYS A 89 22.89 -31.63 -51.01
C LYS A 89 22.14 -32.90 -51.45
N LYS A 90 20.83 -32.75 -51.76
CA LYS A 90 20.15 -32.93 -53.09
C LYS A 90 18.62 -32.74 -52.91
N LYS A 91 17.96 -31.83 -53.67
CA LYS A 91 17.30 -31.97 -55.01
C LYS A 91 16.08 -32.89 -54.95
N GLU A 92 14.92 -32.63 -55.56
CA GLU A 92 14.59 -32.02 -56.87
C GLU A 92 13.04 -31.79 -56.93
N LYS A 93 12.54 -30.66 -57.50
CA LYS A 93 11.77 -30.52 -58.78
C LYS A 93 10.34 -31.13 -58.79
N GLU A 94 9.33 -30.63 -59.50
CA GLU A 94 8.97 -29.44 -60.29
C GLU A 94 7.56 -29.73 -60.88
N LYS A 95 6.85 -28.69 -61.37
CA LYS A 95 5.79 -28.70 -62.43
C LYS A 95 4.36 -29.15 -62.09
N GLU A 96 3.27 -28.62 -62.67
CA GLU A 96 2.96 -27.49 -63.59
C GLU A 96 1.44 -27.58 -63.91
N LYS A 97 0.75 -26.43 -64.10
CA LYS A 97 -0.21 -26.10 -65.20
C LYS A 97 -1.41 -25.21 -64.81
N LYS A 98 -1.57 -24.15 -65.61
CA LYS A 98 -2.68 -23.20 -65.76
C LYS A 98 -3.80 -23.78 -66.65
N SER A 99 -5.07 -23.35 -66.47
CA SER A 99 -5.85 -22.55 -67.45
C SER A 99 -7.36 -22.44 -67.14
N SER A 100 -7.85 -21.18 -67.17
CA SER A 100 -9.17 -20.65 -67.65
C SER A 100 -10.52 -21.24 -67.16
N SER A 101 -11.43 -20.41 -66.61
CA SER A 101 -12.45 -19.60 -67.34
C SER A 101 -13.61 -19.08 -66.45
N LYS A 102 -13.95 -17.78 -66.63
CA LYS A 102 -15.24 -17.03 -66.49
C LYS A 102 -16.37 -17.48 -65.51
N ASP A 103 -16.54 -16.65 -64.48
CA ASP A 103 -17.75 -15.92 -64.01
C ASP A 103 -19.17 -16.43 -64.35
N LYS A 104 -19.96 -16.75 -63.29
CA LYS A 104 -21.29 -16.17 -62.99
C LYS A 104 -21.91 -16.73 -61.68
N GLY A 105 -22.28 -15.83 -60.76
CA GLY A 105 -23.59 -15.88 -60.09
C GLY A 105 -23.77 -16.55 -58.72
N ARG A 106 -23.26 -15.90 -57.66
CA ARG A 106 -23.94 -15.53 -56.39
C ARG A 106 -24.93 -16.54 -55.74
N MET A 107 -24.56 -17.08 -54.56
CA MET A 107 -25.33 -16.93 -53.31
C MET A 107 -24.59 -17.50 -52.07
N THR A 108 -24.64 -16.73 -50.98
CA THR A 108 -24.58 -17.11 -49.55
C THR A 108 -23.26 -17.07 -48.75
N SER A 109 -23.43 -16.43 -47.59
CA SER A 109 -22.70 -16.49 -46.31
C SER A 109 -21.32 -15.83 -46.17
N GLU A 110 -21.36 -14.74 -45.42
CA GLU A 110 -20.27 -14.04 -44.76
C GLU A 110 -19.52 -14.94 -43.76
N SER A 111 -18.21 -14.67 -43.62
CA SER A 111 -17.45 -14.98 -42.42
C SER A 111 -16.29 -13.98 -42.25
N PRO A 112 -15.87 -13.74 -41.00
CA PRO A 112 -15.77 -12.39 -40.48
C PRO A 112 -14.34 -11.84 -40.41
N VAL A 113 -14.29 -10.50 -40.40
CA VAL A 113 -13.11 -9.65 -40.28
C VAL A 113 -12.23 -10.09 -39.10
N LYS A 114 -10.96 -10.37 -39.40
CA LYS A 114 -9.89 -10.60 -38.42
C LYS A 114 -9.88 -9.49 -37.37
N ARG A 115 -10.11 -9.89 -36.12
CA ARG A 115 -9.83 -9.09 -34.91
C ARG A 115 -8.46 -8.44 -35.03
N LYS A 116 -8.44 -7.09 -34.99
CA LYS A 116 -7.23 -6.32 -34.72
C LYS A 116 -6.64 -6.79 -33.39
N LYS A 117 -5.42 -7.30 -33.45
CA LYS A 117 -4.56 -7.56 -32.29
C LYS A 117 -4.40 -6.22 -31.58
N LYS A 118 -4.81 -6.16 -30.31
CA LYS A 118 -4.52 -5.02 -29.42
C LYS A 118 -2.99 -4.96 -29.37
N ASP A 119 -2.41 -3.86 -29.85
CA ASP A 119 -0.97 -3.61 -29.68
C ASP A 119 -0.71 -3.55 -28.18
N GLU A 120 -0.18 -4.65 -27.63
CA GLU A 120 0.45 -4.64 -26.32
C GLU A 120 1.69 -3.77 -26.47
N GLU A 121 1.56 -2.52 -26.03
CA GLU A 121 2.69 -1.62 -25.77
C GLU A 121 3.71 -2.46 -24.99
N GLN A 122 4.85 -2.79 -25.61
CA GLN A 122 5.92 -3.49 -24.90
C GLN A 122 6.34 -2.55 -23.79
N GLU A 123 5.97 -2.87 -22.55
CA GLU A 123 6.43 -2.11 -21.40
C GLU A 123 7.95 -2.14 -21.41
N GLU A 124 8.55 -0.98 -21.67
CA GLU A 124 9.98 -0.80 -21.66
C GLU A 124 10.48 -1.12 -20.24
N VAL A 125 11.10 -2.29 -20.09
CA VAL A 125 11.64 -2.73 -18.80
C VAL A 125 12.85 -1.86 -18.49
N TRP A 126 12.67 -0.92 -17.56
CA TRP A 126 13.77 -0.10 -17.09
C TRP A 126 14.73 -0.93 -16.23
N GLU A 127 15.88 -1.27 -16.79
CA GLU A 127 16.94 -2.03 -16.12
C GLU A 127 17.78 -1.13 -15.19
N TRP A 128 17.13 -0.46 -14.24
CA TRP A 128 17.76 0.49 -13.33
C TRP A 128 18.97 -0.06 -12.56
N TRP A 129 19.06 -1.37 -12.38
CA TRP A 129 20.18 -2.05 -11.72
C TRP A 129 21.49 -2.03 -12.54
N LYS A 130 21.45 -1.59 -13.80
CA LYS A 130 22.64 -1.37 -14.64
C LYS A 130 23.15 0.07 -14.60
N GLU A 131 22.41 1.00 -14.00
CA GLU A 131 22.80 2.40 -13.90
C GLU A 131 23.77 2.66 -12.75
N ASP A 132 24.53 3.75 -12.87
CA ASP A 132 25.41 4.21 -11.80
C ASP A 132 24.60 4.68 -10.59
N LYS A 133 25.16 4.43 -9.40
CA LYS A 133 24.56 4.88 -8.15
C LYS A 133 24.55 6.41 -8.08
N LYS A 134 23.41 6.97 -7.66
CA LYS A 134 23.30 8.39 -7.33
C LYS A 134 24.19 8.75 -6.15
N PRO A 135 24.65 10.02 -6.05
CA PRO A 135 25.40 10.50 -4.90
C PRO A 135 24.60 10.32 -3.60
N ALA A 136 25.30 10.10 -2.49
CA ALA A 136 24.69 9.88 -1.20
C ALA A 136 23.74 11.03 -0.82
N GLY A 137 22.54 10.69 -0.37
CA GLY A 137 21.51 11.64 0.03
C GLY A 137 20.51 11.99 -1.07
N VAL A 138 20.92 12.09 -2.34
CA VAL A 138 20.03 12.45 -3.46
C VAL A 138 19.22 11.24 -3.91
N LYS A 139 17.90 11.38 -3.98
CA LYS A 139 16.97 10.30 -4.37
C LYS A 139 16.51 10.41 -5.82
N TRP A 140 16.39 11.62 -6.33
CA TRP A 140 15.94 11.91 -7.69
C TRP A 140 16.52 13.26 -8.14
N ASN A 141 16.63 13.46 -9.45
CA ASN A 141 17.02 14.74 -10.06
C ASN A 141 15.79 15.48 -10.58
N SER A 142 14.84 14.75 -11.18
CA SER A 142 13.52 15.28 -11.56
C SER A 142 12.40 14.40 -11.03
N LEU A 143 11.27 15.04 -10.66
CA LEU A 143 10.11 14.39 -10.09
C LEU A 143 8.83 15.11 -10.53
N SER A 144 7.98 14.43 -11.29
CA SER A 144 6.67 14.94 -11.72
C SER A 144 5.58 13.91 -11.47
N HIS A 145 4.42 14.36 -10.99
CA HIS A 145 3.24 13.53 -10.77
C HIS A 145 1.98 14.38 -10.89
N LYS A 146 0.78 13.76 -10.92
CA LYS A 146 -0.51 14.49 -11.00
C LYS A 146 -1.17 14.75 -9.65
N GLY A 147 -0.49 14.41 -8.56
CA GLY A 147 -0.96 14.64 -7.20
C GLY A 147 -1.74 13.45 -6.65
N PRO A 148 -2.35 13.59 -5.47
CA PRO A 148 -3.26 12.59 -4.95
C PRO A 148 -4.64 12.70 -5.63
N LEU A 149 -5.41 11.63 -5.52
CA LEU A 149 -6.83 11.62 -5.82
C LEU A 149 -7.60 11.68 -4.50
N PHE A 150 -8.47 12.68 -4.34
CA PHE A 150 -9.30 12.76 -3.14
C PHE A 150 -10.41 11.72 -3.19
N ALA A 151 -10.77 11.18 -2.02
CA ALA A 151 -11.95 10.35 -1.89
C ALA A 151 -13.20 11.12 -2.36
N PRO A 152 -14.19 10.43 -2.95
CA PRO A 152 -15.44 11.06 -3.34
C PRO A 152 -16.13 11.68 -2.10
N PRO A 153 -16.85 12.80 -2.28
CA PRO A 153 -17.61 13.40 -1.19
C PRO A 153 -18.68 12.42 -0.67
N TYR A 154 -19.00 12.52 0.62
CA TYR A 154 -19.99 11.66 1.25
C TYR A 154 -21.38 11.80 0.60
N GLU A 155 -22.00 10.67 0.29
CA GLU A 155 -23.38 10.61 -0.20
C GLU A 155 -24.35 10.31 0.94
N ARG A 156 -25.27 11.23 1.19
CA ARG A 156 -26.23 11.13 2.30
C ARG A 156 -27.17 9.93 2.17
N LEU A 157 -27.59 9.41 3.32
CA LEU A 157 -28.54 8.31 3.37
C LEU A 157 -29.87 8.67 2.70
N PRO A 158 -30.52 7.71 2.02
CA PRO A 158 -31.86 7.90 1.48
C PRO A 158 -32.85 8.30 2.57
N LYS A 159 -33.85 9.12 2.20
CA LYS A 159 -34.86 9.65 3.15
C LYS A 159 -35.65 8.60 3.92
N ASN A 160 -35.65 7.34 3.48
CA ASN A 160 -36.33 6.21 4.12
C ASN A 160 -35.46 5.46 5.14
N VAL A 161 -34.16 5.76 5.21
CA VAL A 161 -33.22 5.16 6.16
C VAL A 161 -32.98 6.18 7.27
N HIS A 162 -33.34 5.82 8.49
CA HIS A 162 -33.31 6.76 9.60
C HIS A 162 -32.41 6.27 10.73
N PHE A 163 -31.69 7.22 11.32
CA PHE A 163 -31.09 7.04 12.63
C PHE A 163 -32.15 7.27 13.71
N LYS A 164 -32.16 6.42 14.75
CA LYS A 164 -33.07 6.56 15.89
C LYS A 164 -32.32 6.71 17.20
N TYR A 165 -32.86 7.53 18.09
CA TYR A 165 -32.37 7.70 19.45
C TYR A 165 -33.55 7.61 20.42
N ASN A 166 -33.47 6.74 21.44
CA ASN A 166 -34.61 6.44 22.33
C ASN A 166 -35.91 6.07 21.58
N GLY A 167 -35.79 5.47 20.39
CA GLY A 167 -36.92 5.13 19.53
C GLY A 167 -37.45 6.26 18.65
N GLU A 168 -37.02 7.51 18.87
CA GLU A 168 -37.39 8.68 18.05
C GLU A 168 -36.45 8.84 16.86
N VAL A 169 -36.99 9.23 15.69
CA VAL A 169 -36.21 9.48 14.49
C VAL A 169 -35.47 10.82 14.62
N ILE A 170 -34.15 10.79 14.51
CA ILE A 170 -33.31 12.00 14.50
C ILE A 170 -32.65 12.13 13.13
N HIS A 171 -32.84 13.27 12.49
CA HIS A 171 -32.09 13.65 11.30
C HIS A 171 -30.74 14.23 11.70
N LEU A 172 -29.68 13.49 11.39
CA LEU A 172 -28.32 13.92 11.66
C LEU A 172 -27.86 14.98 10.64
N SER A 173 -26.85 15.76 10.99
CA SER A 173 -26.06 16.59 10.09
C SER A 173 -25.17 15.72 9.20
N GLU A 174 -24.69 16.24 8.07
CA GLU A 174 -23.95 15.45 7.08
C GLU A 174 -22.70 14.79 7.68
N ASN A 175 -21.85 15.56 8.36
CA ASN A 175 -20.63 15.05 9.00
C ASN A 175 -20.94 14.01 10.10
N ALA A 176 -22.00 14.24 10.89
CA ALA A 176 -22.40 13.30 11.94
C ALA A 176 -23.03 12.02 11.36
N GLU A 177 -23.75 12.13 10.24
CA GLU A 177 -24.34 11.00 9.53
C GLU A 177 -23.28 10.11 8.90
N GLU A 178 -22.26 10.69 8.27
CA GLU A 178 -21.11 9.96 7.72
C GLU A 178 -20.43 9.10 8.79
N ILE A 179 -20.10 9.71 9.94
CA ILE A 179 -19.44 9.01 11.04
C ILE A 179 -20.34 7.95 11.69
N ALA A 180 -21.64 8.24 11.83
CA ALA A 180 -22.63 7.25 12.25
C ALA A 180 -22.71 6.08 11.25
N GLY A 181 -22.55 6.38 9.95
CA GLY A 181 -22.50 5.42 8.86
C GLY A 181 -21.41 4.38 9.05
N PHE A 182 -20.20 4.80 9.45
CA PHE A 182 -19.10 3.89 9.74
C PHE A 182 -19.45 2.90 10.87
N TYR A 183 -20.05 3.38 11.95
CA TYR A 183 -20.48 2.51 13.05
C TYR A 183 -21.60 1.55 12.59
N GLY A 184 -22.57 2.04 11.82
CA GLY A 184 -23.64 1.23 11.25
C GLY A 184 -23.14 0.10 10.35
N ARG A 185 -22.10 0.35 9.54
CA ARG A 185 -21.47 -0.68 8.69
C ARG A 185 -20.75 -1.77 9.49
N MET A 186 -20.29 -1.44 10.70
CA MET A 186 -19.51 -2.34 11.56
C MET A 186 -20.34 -2.96 12.68
N LEU A 187 -21.68 -2.87 12.64
CA LEU A 187 -22.52 -3.25 13.77
C LEU A 187 -22.32 -4.71 14.21
N ASP A 188 -22.09 -5.61 13.25
CA ASP A 188 -21.82 -7.03 13.49
C ASP A 188 -20.35 -7.36 13.81
N HIS A 189 -19.44 -6.39 13.76
CA HIS A 189 -18.01 -6.62 13.98
C HIS A 189 -17.67 -6.72 15.48
N GLU A 190 -16.67 -7.51 15.84
CA GLU A 190 -16.18 -7.66 17.23
C GLU A 190 -15.81 -6.31 17.91
N TYR A 191 -15.53 -5.26 17.12
CA TYR A 191 -15.15 -3.95 17.65
C TYR A 191 -16.31 -3.26 18.37
N THR A 192 -17.55 -3.43 17.90
CA THR A 192 -18.73 -2.81 18.54
C THR A 192 -19.09 -3.47 19.86
N SER A 193 -18.54 -4.66 20.15
CA SER A 193 -18.62 -5.29 21.47
C SER A 193 -17.61 -4.71 22.47
N ASN A 194 -16.55 -4.06 22.00
CA ASN A 194 -15.48 -3.54 22.85
C ASN A 194 -15.88 -2.19 23.49
N PRO A 195 -15.92 -2.07 24.83
CA PRO A 195 -16.32 -0.84 25.51
C PRO A 195 -15.34 0.32 25.28
N ILE A 196 -14.05 0.05 25.09
CA ILE A 196 -13.03 1.08 24.82
C ILE A 196 -13.29 1.68 23.44
N PHE A 197 -13.57 0.83 22.44
CA PHE A 197 -13.92 1.27 21.10
C PHE A 197 -15.18 2.15 21.11
N ASN A 198 -16.25 1.68 21.75
CA ASN A 198 -17.51 2.43 21.87
C ASN A 198 -17.33 3.78 22.57
N LYS A 199 -16.49 3.85 23.60
CA LYS A 199 -16.17 5.10 24.29
C LYS A 199 -15.42 6.08 23.37
N ASN A 200 -14.40 5.60 22.66
CA ASN A 200 -13.60 6.42 21.74
C ASN A 200 -14.45 6.91 20.56
N PHE A 201 -15.19 5.99 19.93
CA PHE A 201 -16.15 6.31 18.87
C PHE A 201 -17.12 7.40 19.30
N PHE A 202 -17.80 7.22 20.44
CA PHE A 202 -18.82 8.17 20.88
C PHE A 202 -18.23 9.54 21.23
N HIS A 203 -17.01 9.57 21.78
CA HIS A 203 -16.30 10.81 22.05
C HIS A 203 -16.01 11.59 20.76
N ASP A 204 -15.52 10.91 19.72
CA ASP A 204 -15.16 11.57 18.45
C ASP A 204 -16.39 11.89 17.60
N TRP A 205 -17.40 11.03 17.59
CA TRP A 205 -18.67 11.28 16.90
C TRP A 205 -19.38 12.52 17.45
N ARG A 206 -19.31 12.79 18.77
CA ARG A 206 -19.85 14.03 19.34
C ARG A 206 -19.11 15.28 18.87
N LYS A 207 -17.85 15.21 18.44
CA LYS A 207 -17.12 16.37 17.90
C LYS A 207 -17.65 16.77 16.52
N SER A 208 -18.05 15.81 15.70
CA SER A 208 -18.66 16.06 14.38
C SER A 208 -20.13 16.48 14.43
N MET A 209 -20.79 16.36 15.59
CA MET A 209 -22.16 16.79 15.79
C MET A 209 -22.29 18.30 16.00
N THR A 210 -23.43 18.84 15.59
CA THR A 210 -23.89 20.18 15.95
C THR A 210 -24.22 20.29 17.45
N PRO A 211 -24.24 21.50 18.04
CA PRO A 211 -24.61 21.68 19.44
C PRO A 211 -25.98 21.07 19.80
N ALA A 212 -26.98 21.25 18.93
CA ALA A 212 -28.34 20.72 19.15
C ALA A 212 -28.39 19.18 19.13
N GLU A 213 -27.57 18.53 18.29
CA GLU A 213 -27.45 17.07 18.27
C GLU A 213 -26.74 16.56 19.52
N ARG A 214 -25.67 17.25 19.96
CA ARG A 214 -24.94 16.88 21.18
C ARG A 214 -25.82 16.95 22.42
N GLU A 215 -26.77 17.86 22.49
CA GLU A 215 -27.72 17.95 23.61
C GLU A 215 -28.69 16.77 23.64
N LYS A 216 -29.15 16.30 22.47
CA LYS A 216 -30.08 15.17 22.37
C LYS A 216 -29.39 13.83 22.56
N ILE A 217 -28.26 13.63 21.88
CA ILE A 217 -27.55 12.35 21.82
C ILE A 217 -26.52 12.32 22.96
N THR A 218 -26.94 11.78 24.11
CA THR A 218 -26.13 11.76 25.33
C THR A 218 -25.46 10.42 25.60
N GLU A 219 -26.09 9.31 25.23
CA GLU A 219 -25.57 7.96 25.47
C GLU A 219 -25.61 7.09 24.21
N LEU A 220 -24.51 6.37 23.92
CA LEU A 220 -24.44 5.47 22.77
C LEU A 220 -25.45 4.31 22.86
N LYS A 221 -25.78 3.83 24.06
CA LYS A 221 -26.70 2.69 24.27
C LYS A 221 -28.12 2.96 23.77
N ASN A 222 -28.50 4.23 23.72
CA ASN A 222 -29.81 4.69 23.29
C ASN A 222 -29.88 4.93 21.77
N CYS A 223 -28.74 4.82 21.08
CA CYS A 223 -28.62 4.97 19.64
C CYS A 223 -28.97 3.65 18.95
N ASP A 224 -29.81 3.70 17.93
CA ASP A 224 -30.17 2.55 17.10
C ASP A 224 -29.69 2.77 15.65
N PHE A 225 -28.67 1.99 15.28
CA PHE A 225 -28.03 2.01 13.96
C PHE A 225 -28.54 0.88 13.03
N ARG A 226 -29.52 0.07 13.47
CA ARG A 226 -29.94 -1.13 12.72
C ARG A 226 -30.47 -0.83 11.33
N GLN A 227 -31.20 0.27 11.14
CA GLN A 227 -31.68 0.64 9.80
C GLN A 227 -30.53 1.01 8.86
N MET A 228 -29.49 1.65 9.38
CA MET A 228 -28.29 2.00 8.61
C MET A 228 -27.50 0.74 8.24
N ASP A 229 -27.33 -0.19 9.19
CA ASP A 229 -26.72 -1.50 8.97
C ASP A 229 -27.42 -2.28 7.85
N VAL A 230 -28.75 -2.42 7.93
CA VAL A 230 -29.56 -3.08 6.88
C VAL A 230 -29.34 -2.42 5.52
N TYR A 231 -29.38 -1.08 5.46
CA TYR A 231 -29.14 -0.35 4.22
C TYR A 231 -27.75 -0.65 3.62
N TYR A 232 -26.67 -0.60 4.42
CA TYR A 232 -25.32 -0.85 3.90
C TYR A 232 -25.09 -2.32 3.52
N LYS A 233 -25.76 -3.27 4.20
CA LYS A 233 -25.80 -4.68 3.79
C LYS A 233 -26.49 -4.82 2.43
N GLU A 234 -27.65 -4.19 2.23
CA GLU A 234 -28.33 -4.16 0.94
C GLU A 234 -27.47 -3.53 -0.16
N GLN A 235 -26.76 -2.43 0.11
CA GLN A 235 -25.82 -1.83 -0.86
C GLN A 235 -24.68 -2.78 -1.24
N THR A 236 -24.19 -3.57 -0.27
CA THR A 236 -23.16 -4.58 -0.51
C THR A 236 -23.68 -5.72 -1.37
N GLU A 237 -24.90 -6.20 -1.11
CA GLU A 237 -25.53 -7.24 -1.94
C GLU A 237 -25.87 -6.72 -3.35
N LYS A 238 -26.31 -5.46 -3.49
CA LYS A 238 -26.46 -4.81 -4.81
C LYS A 238 -25.14 -4.76 -5.57
N ARG A 239 -24.03 -4.40 -4.91
CA ARG A 239 -22.69 -4.39 -5.52
C ARG A 239 -22.28 -5.79 -6.01
N LYS A 240 -22.55 -6.83 -5.23
CA LYS A 240 -22.28 -8.22 -5.64
C LYS A 240 -23.15 -8.64 -6.83
N ALA A 241 -24.43 -8.25 -6.81
CA ALA A 241 -25.41 -8.52 -7.85
C ALA A 241 -25.26 -7.68 -9.13
N MET A 242 -24.34 -6.69 -9.16
CA MET A 242 -24.10 -5.87 -10.35
C MET A 242 -23.81 -6.72 -11.58
N THR A 243 -24.33 -6.28 -12.72
CA THR A 243 -24.16 -6.95 -14.00
C THR A 243 -22.70 -6.91 -14.46
N LYS A 244 -22.35 -7.77 -15.41
CA LYS A 244 -21.00 -7.77 -16.00
C LYS A 244 -20.69 -6.44 -16.72
N GLU A 245 -21.70 -5.80 -17.30
CA GLU A 245 -21.53 -4.53 -18.03
C GLU A 245 -21.26 -3.37 -17.06
N GLU A 246 -22.01 -3.26 -15.96
CA GLU A 246 -21.78 -2.24 -14.93
C GLU A 246 -20.42 -2.42 -14.23
N LYS A 247 -20.06 -3.67 -13.89
CA LYS A 247 -18.74 -3.97 -13.31
C LYS A 247 -17.60 -3.59 -14.27
N LEU A 248 -17.78 -3.78 -15.58
CA LEU A 248 -16.80 -3.39 -16.59
C LEU A 248 -16.69 -1.87 -16.71
N ALA A 249 -17.81 -1.14 -16.64
CA ALA A 249 -17.81 0.32 -16.65
C ALA A 249 -17.05 0.89 -15.44
N ILE A 250 -17.35 0.42 -14.22
CA ILE A 250 -16.66 0.82 -12.99
C ILE A 250 -15.16 0.50 -13.07
N LYS A 251 -14.80 -0.68 -13.61
CA LYS A 251 -13.39 -1.03 -13.82
C LYS A 251 -12.70 -0.07 -14.80
N GLY A 252 -13.37 0.29 -15.89
CA GLY A 252 -12.86 1.24 -16.88
C GLY A 252 -12.61 2.64 -16.30
N GLU A 253 -13.52 3.13 -15.46
CA GLU A 253 -13.35 4.40 -14.73
C GLU A 253 -12.14 4.34 -13.78
N LYS A 254 -12.04 3.29 -12.96
CA LYS A 254 -10.90 3.07 -12.06
C LYS A 254 -9.56 2.97 -12.81
N GLU A 255 -9.55 2.32 -13.98
CA GLU A 255 -8.37 2.28 -14.85
C GLU A 255 -8.03 3.66 -15.45
N GLY A 256 -9.04 4.48 -15.75
CA GLY A 256 -8.87 5.86 -16.17
C GLY A 256 -8.19 6.71 -15.09
N GLU A 257 -8.68 6.63 -13.86
CA GLU A 257 -8.08 7.29 -12.69
C GLU A 257 -6.64 6.80 -12.46
N LEU A 258 -6.41 5.48 -12.55
CA LEU A 258 -5.08 4.89 -12.40
C LEU A 258 -4.10 5.39 -13.47
N LYS A 259 -4.55 5.62 -14.72
CA LYS A 259 -3.69 6.16 -15.78
C LYS A 259 -3.22 7.59 -15.49
N ILE A 260 -4.03 8.37 -14.77
CA ILE A 260 -3.75 9.77 -14.46
C ILE A 260 -2.94 9.89 -13.16
N TYR A 261 -3.40 9.25 -12.08
CA TYR A 261 -2.87 9.41 -10.72
C TYR A 261 -1.98 8.26 -10.26
N GLY A 262 -2.07 7.10 -10.91
CA GLY A 262 -1.33 5.90 -10.56
C GLY A 262 0.13 5.88 -11.01
N PHE A 263 0.61 6.93 -11.68
CA PHE A 263 1.98 7.00 -12.19
C PHE A 263 2.64 8.34 -11.87
N ALA A 264 3.93 8.28 -11.60
CA ALA A 264 4.83 9.42 -11.47
C ALA A 264 6.02 9.23 -12.42
N TYR A 265 6.66 10.33 -12.80
CA TYR A 265 7.87 10.35 -13.62
C TYR A 265 9.04 10.75 -12.74
N ILE A 266 10.05 9.87 -12.67
CA ILE A 266 11.27 10.08 -11.90
C ILE A 266 12.45 9.96 -12.83
N ASP A 267 13.25 11.02 -12.91
CA ASP A 267 14.41 11.07 -13.81
C ASP A 267 14.04 10.75 -15.28
N GLY A 268 12.82 11.07 -15.69
CA GLY A 268 12.28 10.76 -17.02
C GLY A 268 11.61 9.38 -17.16
N HIS A 269 11.72 8.50 -16.15
CA HIS A 269 11.13 7.16 -16.19
C HIS A 269 9.76 7.10 -15.51
N LYS A 270 8.79 6.48 -16.18
CA LYS A 270 7.44 6.24 -15.63
C LYS A 270 7.49 5.16 -14.55
N GLN A 271 6.96 5.46 -13.36
CA GLN A 271 6.97 4.60 -12.19
C GLN A 271 5.57 4.55 -11.57
N LYS A 272 5.14 3.36 -11.13
CA LYS A 272 3.82 3.19 -10.49
C LYS A 272 3.84 3.79 -9.09
N VAL A 273 2.77 4.49 -8.73
CA VAL A 273 2.49 5.01 -7.38
C VAL A 273 1.76 3.93 -6.58
N ALA A 274 2.00 3.84 -5.27
CA ALA A 274 1.32 2.87 -4.41
C ALA A 274 -0.14 3.30 -4.13
N ASN A 275 -0.38 4.02 -3.04
CA ASN A 275 -1.73 4.45 -2.66
C ASN A 275 -1.90 5.93 -2.99
N PHE A 276 -2.48 6.23 -4.16
CA PHE A 276 -2.66 7.60 -4.62
C PHE A 276 -3.96 8.25 -4.12
N ARG A 277 -4.88 7.49 -3.48
CA ARG A 277 -6.12 8.02 -2.91
C ARG A 277 -5.95 8.47 -1.46
N ILE A 278 -6.50 9.63 -1.11
CA ILE A 278 -6.43 10.19 0.24
C ILE A 278 -7.73 10.95 0.61
N GLU A 279 -7.97 11.14 1.90
CA GLU A 279 -9.07 11.94 2.47
C GLU A 279 -8.72 13.28 3.16
N PRO A 280 -7.48 13.55 3.62
CA PRO A 280 -7.19 14.69 4.49
C PRO A 280 -7.11 16.01 3.71
N PRO A 281 -7.59 17.13 4.28
CA PRO A 281 -7.52 18.45 3.63
C PRO A 281 -6.11 19.06 3.63
N ASP A 282 -5.26 18.66 4.58
CA ASP A 282 -3.97 19.32 4.89
C ASP A 282 -2.77 18.65 4.18
N VAL A 283 -2.74 18.79 2.85
CA VAL A 283 -1.82 18.03 1.98
C VAL A 283 -0.61 18.84 1.57
N ILE A 284 0.58 18.24 1.70
CA ILE A 284 1.87 18.76 1.22
C ILE A 284 2.29 17.99 -0.03
N ILE A 285 2.62 18.71 -1.10
CA ILE A 285 3.09 18.16 -2.38
C ILE A 285 4.61 18.26 -2.46
N ASN A 286 5.28 17.21 -2.97
CA ASN A 286 6.72 17.23 -3.25
C ASN A 286 7.02 16.85 -4.70
N CYS A 287 7.52 17.81 -5.47
CA CYS A 287 7.86 17.65 -6.88
C CYS A 287 9.15 18.40 -7.22
N SER A 288 9.70 18.25 -8.43
CA SER A 288 10.88 19.03 -8.83
C SER A 288 10.51 20.46 -9.20
N LYS A 289 11.45 21.40 -9.02
CA LYS A 289 11.22 22.86 -9.25
C LYS A 289 10.86 23.19 -10.69
N ASP A 290 11.34 22.37 -11.61
CA ASP A 290 11.17 22.45 -13.05
C ASP A 290 9.96 21.67 -13.58
N SER A 291 9.24 20.95 -12.70
CA SER A 291 8.05 20.18 -13.07
C SER A 291 6.75 20.99 -12.98
N GLU A 292 5.72 20.53 -13.69
CA GLU A 292 4.35 21.00 -13.50
C GLU A 292 3.85 20.62 -12.10
N ILE A 293 3.54 21.63 -11.27
CA ILE A 293 2.95 21.43 -9.95
C ILE A 293 1.48 20.97 -10.13
N PRO A 294 1.06 19.87 -9.48
CA PRO A 294 -0.33 19.44 -9.48
C PRO A 294 -1.30 20.55 -9.04
N PRO A 295 -2.39 20.82 -9.77
CA PRO A 295 -3.40 21.76 -9.31
C PRO A 295 -4.19 21.18 -8.13
N ALA A 296 -4.49 22.03 -7.14
CA ALA A 296 -5.40 21.67 -6.06
C ALA A 296 -6.84 21.57 -6.57
N PRO A 297 -7.72 20.79 -5.88
CA PRO A 297 -9.13 20.74 -6.20
C PRO A 297 -9.77 22.15 -6.24
N PRO A 298 -10.80 22.39 -7.07
CA PRO A 298 -11.47 23.69 -7.15
C PRO A 298 -11.90 24.21 -5.77
N GLY A 299 -11.50 25.44 -5.43
CA GLY A 299 -11.80 26.06 -4.13
C GLY A 299 -10.82 25.72 -3.00
N HIS A 300 -9.89 24.78 -3.22
CA HIS A 300 -8.88 24.38 -2.23
C HIS A 300 -7.47 24.84 -2.63
N LYS A 301 -6.54 24.76 -1.67
CA LYS A 301 -5.11 25.04 -1.84
C LYS A 301 -4.29 23.98 -1.10
N TRP A 302 -3.11 23.68 -1.62
CA TRP A 302 -2.15 22.84 -0.90
C TRP A 302 -1.66 23.55 0.36
N LYS A 303 -1.38 22.77 1.41
CA LYS A 303 -0.75 23.27 2.63
C LYS A 303 0.64 23.81 2.34
N GLU A 304 1.41 23.06 1.56
CA GLU A 304 2.76 23.43 1.13
C GLU A 304 3.09 22.70 -0.19
N VAL A 305 3.89 23.34 -1.04
CA VAL A 305 4.57 22.68 -2.16
C VAL A 305 6.07 22.74 -1.89
N ARG A 306 6.70 21.57 -1.81
CA ARG A 306 8.11 21.38 -1.48
C ARG A 306 8.85 20.79 -2.67
N HIS A 307 10.16 21.02 -2.69
CA HIS A 307 11.07 20.50 -3.71
C HIS A 307 12.31 19.87 -3.05
N ASP A 308 12.08 18.80 -2.28
CA ASP A 308 13.11 18.12 -1.51
C ASP A 308 13.49 16.79 -2.18
N ASN A 309 14.67 16.78 -2.79
CA ASN A 309 15.21 15.62 -3.49
C ASN A 309 15.94 14.62 -2.59
N THR A 310 15.96 14.85 -1.28
CA THR A 310 16.55 13.93 -0.29
C THR A 310 15.55 12.88 0.21
N VAL A 311 14.26 13.13 -0.01
CA VAL A 311 13.14 12.29 0.40
C VAL A 311 12.53 11.54 -0.79
N THR A 312 11.78 10.48 -0.49
CA THR A 312 11.20 9.58 -1.51
C THR A 312 9.67 9.63 -1.58
N TRP A 313 9.03 10.46 -0.76
CA TRP A 313 7.58 10.64 -0.78
C TRP A 313 7.19 11.71 -1.78
N LEU A 314 6.02 11.50 -2.41
CA LEU A 314 5.43 12.38 -3.41
C LEU A 314 4.46 13.37 -2.77
N VAL A 315 3.69 12.87 -1.81
CA VAL A 315 2.67 13.60 -1.08
C VAL A 315 2.79 13.23 0.39
N SER A 316 2.58 14.18 1.29
CA SER A 316 2.49 13.90 2.72
C SER A 316 1.36 14.69 3.38
N TRP A 317 0.85 14.16 4.48
CA TRP A 317 -0.12 14.85 5.33
C TRP A 317 0.06 14.38 6.77
N THR A 318 -0.44 15.16 7.72
CA THR A 318 -0.47 14.79 9.12
C THR A 318 -1.80 14.09 9.42
N GLU A 319 -1.74 12.84 9.87
CA GLU A 319 -2.90 12.10 10.35
C GLU A 319 -3.33 12.65 11.72
N THR A 320 -4.64 12.84 11.86
CA THR A 320 -5.28 13.49 12.99
C THR A 320 -5.43 12.61 14.23
N VAL A 321 -5.29 11.29 14.11
CA VAL A 321 -5.45 10.34 15.24
C VAL A 321 -4.22 10.36 16.15
N LEU A 322 -3.05 10.13 15.55
CA LEU A 322 -1.76 9.98 16.26
C LEU A 322 -0.81 11.16 16.00
N GLY A 323 -1.22 12.15 15.19
CA GLY A 323 -0.34 13.23 14.75
C GLY A 323 0.81 12.75 13.85
N GLN A 324 0.74 11.52 13.34
CA GLN A 324 1.81 10.94 12.54
C GLN A 324 1.70 11.37 11.07
N ASN A 325 2.83 11.65 10.45
CA ASN A 325 2.84 11.95 9.03
C ASN A 325 2.66 10.68 8.20
N LYS A 326 1.73 10.73 7.26
CA LYS A 326 1.51 9.72 6.23
C LYS A 326 2.05 10.21 4.90
N TYR A 327 2.33 9.25 4.01
CA TYR A 327 3.04 9.52 2.78
C TYR A 327 2.47 8.70 1.62
N ILE A 328 2.33 9.34 0.46
CA ILE A 328 2.23 8.63 -0.81
C ILE A 328 3.65 8.39 -1.31
N MET A 329 3.96 7.13 -1.55
CA MET A 329 5.25 6.69 -2.08
C MET A 329 5.04 5.90 -3.37
N LEU A 330 6.14 5.70 -4.09
CA LEU A 330 6.17 4.79 -5.22
C LEU A 330 5.91 3.34 -4.80
N ASN A 331 5.41 2.58 -5.75
CA ASN A 331 5.19 1.15 -5.65
C ASN A 331 6.51 0.40 -5.36
N PRO A 332 6.49 -0.73 -4.63
CA PRO A 332 7.67 -1.58 -4.41
C PRO A 332 8.45 -1.97 -5.68
N SER A 333 7.80 -2.05 -6.84
CA SER A 333 8.48 -2.34 -8.12
C SER A 333 9.35 -1.19 -8.66
N SER A 334 9.30 -0.01 -8.03
CA SER A 334 10.07 1.15 -8.46
C SER A 334 11.56 1.06 -8.17
N LYS A 335 12.39 1.75 -8.96
CA LYS A 335 13.86 1.82 -8.77
C LYS A 335 14.24 2.17 -7.34
N ILE A 336 13.71 3.27 -6.80
CA ILE A 336 14.08 3.79 -5.48
C ILE A 336 13.76 2.78 -4.35
N LYS A 337 12.67 2.02 -4.49
CA LYS A 337 12.30 0.98 -3.53
C LYS A 337 13.15 -0.29 -3.73
N GLY A 338 13.34 -0.71 -4.97
CA GLY A 338 14.16 -1.86 -5.34
C GLY A 338 15.63 -1.72 -4.94
N GLU A 339 16.25 -0.55 -5.14
CA GLU A 339 17.64 -0.29 -4.72
C GLU A 339 17.81 -0.42 -3.20
N LYS A 340 16.88 0.17 -2.42
CA LYS A 340 16.90 0.04 -0.96
C LYS A 340 16.71 -1.41 -0.52
N ASP A 341 15.84 -2.16 -1.20
CA ASP A 341 15.60 -3.56 -0.89
C ASP A 341 16.82 -4.44 -1.23
N TYR A 342 17.47 -4.18 -2.36
CA TYR A 342 18.73 -4.79 -2.74
C TYR A 342 19.83 -4.52 -1.71
N GLU A 343 20.01 -3.26 -1.29
CA GLU A 343 20.99 -2.86 -0.27
C GLU A 343 20.72 -3.49 1.11
N LYS A 344 19.44 -3.67 1.47
CA LYS A 344 19.03 -4.41 2.67
C LYS A 344 19.55 -5.84 2.62
N TYR A 345 19.39 -6.55 1.50
CA TYR A 345 19.90 -7.92 1.36
C TYR A 345 21.43 -7.98 1.27
N GLU A 346 22.09 -7.03 0.62
CA GLU A 346 23.56 -6.95 0.62
C GLU A 346 24.12 -6.72 2.03
N THR A 347 23.41 -5.94 2.86
CA THR A 347 23.77 -5.76 4.27
C THR A 347 23.63 -7.07 5.06
N ALA A 348 22.56 -7.84 4.82
CA ALA A 348 22.42 -9.17 5.41
C ALA A 348 23.51 -10.16 4.94
N ARG A 349 23.91 -10.11 3.66
CA ARG A 349 25.01 -10.93 3.12
C ARG A 349 26.36 -10.57 3.73
N ARG A 350 26.64 -9.27 3.94
CA ARG A 350 27.84 -8.82 4.67
C ARG A 350 27.82 -9.30 6.12
N LEU A 351 26.67 -9.23 6.78
CA LEU A 351 26.50 -9.75 8.15
C LEU A 351 26.81 -11.25 8.22
N LYS A 352 26.35 -12.05 7.25
CA LYS A 352 26.65 -13.49 7.18
C LYS A 352 28.14 -13.80 7.29
N ASN A 353 29.00 -12.99 6.67
CA ASN A 353 30.45 -13.22 6.67
C ASN A 353 31.12 -12.85 8.01
N MET A 354 30.50 -12.00 8.82
CA MET A 354 31.05 -11.51 10.10
C MET A 354 30.32 -12.06 11.33
N VAL A 355 29.22 -12.81 11.13
CA VAL A 355 28.34 -13.25 12.22
C VAL A 355 29.07 -14.12 13.24
N GLY A 356 30.03 -14.94 12.82
CA GLY A 356 30.86 -15.75 13.73
C GLY A 356 31.58 -14.87 14.76
N ASN A 357 32.33 -13.88 14.29
CA ASN A 357 33.04 -12.94 15.16
C ASN A 357 32.09 -12.18 16.10
N ILE A 358 30.91 -11.77 15.62
CA ILE A 358 29.91 -11.08 16.44
C ILE A 358 29.41 -12.00 17.57
N ARG A 359 29.22 -13.28 17.29
CA ARG A 359 28.81 -14.29 18.28
C ARG A 359 29.86 -14.52 19.34
N ASP A 360 31.13 -14.56 18.95
CA ASP A 360 32.24 -14.69 19.89
C ASP A 360 32.30 -13.47 20.83
N VAL A 361 32.15 -12.26 20.29
CA VAL A 361 32.17 -11.02 21.06
C VAL A 361 31.01 -10.97 22.07
N TYR A 362 29.76 -11.20 21.65
CA TYR A 362 28.66 -11.13 22.62
C TYR A 362 28.73 -12.26 23.66
N THR A 363 29.31 -13.41 23.33
CA THR A 363 29.46 -14.53 24.27
C THR A 363 30.51 -14.22 25.33
N GLN A 364 31.59 -13.52 24.96
CA GLN A 364 32.56 -12.98 25.92
C GLN A 364 31.93 -11.90 26.81
N ASP A 365 31.13 -11.00 26.21
CA ASP A 365 30.44 -9.91 26.90
C ASP A 365 29.46 -10.40 27.99
N PHE A 366 28.97 -11.64 27.94
CA PHE A 366 28.17 -12.23 29.02
C PHE A 366 28.87 -12.21 30.38
N LYS A 367 30.21 -12.23 30.39
CA LYS A 367 31.04 -12.22 31.61
C LYS A 367 31.57 -10.83 31.95
N SER A 368 31.15 -9.80 31.22
CA SER A 368 31.60 -8.43 31.48
C SER A 368 31.19 -7.95 32.87
N LYS A 369 32.05 -7.14 33.51
CA LYS A 369 31.75 -6.52 34.80
C LYS A 369 30.66 -5.44 34.67
N GLU A 370 30.52 -4.84 33.48
CA GLU A 370 29.53 -3.79 33.21
C GLU A 370 28.15 -4.39 32.91
N MET A 371 27.13 -3.97 33.68
CA MET A 371 25.75 -4.48 33.51
C MET A 371 25.18 -4.15 32.14
N ARG A 372 25.42 -2.93 31.64
CA ARG A 372 24.95 -2.47 30.31
C ARG A 372 25.48 -3.36 29.19
N VAL A 373 26.74 -3.77 29.28
CA VAL A 373 27.38 -4.65 28.28
C VAL A 373 26.74 -6.04 28.30
N ARG A 374 26.51 -6.60 29.50
CA ARG A 374 25.81 -7.89 29.65
C ARG A 374 24.38 -7.84 29.10
N GLN A 375 23.61 -6.81 29.45
CA GLN A 375 22.24 -6.63 28.93
C GLN A 375 22.22 -6.53 27.40
N ARG A 376 23.11 -5.72 26.81
CA ARG A 376 23.26 -5.62 25.35
C ARG A 376 23.59 -6.96 24.71
N ALA A 377 24.53 -7.71 25.28
CA ALA A 377 24.96 -9.00 24.75
C ALA A 377 23.83 -10.04 24.80
N VAL A 378 23.10 -10.11 25.92
CA VAL A 378 21.95 -11.02 26.06
C VAL A 378 20.82 -10.62 25.09
N ALA A 379 20.56 -9.33 24.92
CA ALA A 379 19.60 -8.85 23.93
C ALA A 379 20.01 -9.27 22.51
N LEU A 380 21.28 -9.09 22.15
CA LEU A 380 21.80 -9.46 20.84
C LEU A 380 21.73 -10.98 20.60
N TYR A 381 21.98 -11.79 21.64
CA TYR A 381 21.81 -13.24 21.60
C TYR A 381 20.36 -13.65 21.30
N PHE A 382 19.37 -13.04 21.96
CA PHE A 382 17.96 -13.36 21.68
C PHE A 382 17.51 -12.88 20.30
N ILE A 383 18.01 -11.74 19.82
CA ILE A 383 17.77 -11.30 18.44
C ILE A 383 18.37 -12.31 17.44
N ASP A 384 19.60 -12.77 17.64
CA ASP A 384 20.28 -13.74 16.76
C ASP A 384 19.62 -15.13 16.78
N LYS A 385 19.28 -15.66 17.96
CA LYS A 385 18.78 -17.04 18.11
C LYS A 385 17.29 -17.19 17.95
N LEU A 386 16.50 -16.21 18.38
CA LEU A 386 15.04 -16.27 18.39
C LEU A 386 14.41 -15.32 17.35
N ALA A 387 15.23 -14.60 16.57
CA ALA A 387 14.77 -13.64 15.56
C ALA A 387 13.80 -12.59 16.12
N LEU A 388 14.01 -12.16 17.38
CA LEU A 388 13.18 -11.13 18.01
C LEU A 388 13.42 -9.78 17.33
N ARG A 389 12.36 -8.98 17.19
CA ARG A 389 12.46 -7.60 16.69
C ARG A 389 13.09 -6.71 17.76
N ALA A 390 13.84 -5.69 17.34
CA ALA A 390 14.22 -4.62 18.25
C ALA A 390 12.94 -3.94 18.78
N GLY A 391 12.76 -3.92 20.10
CA GLY A 391 11.63 -3.26 20.74
C GLY A 391 11.92 -1.79 20.92
N ASN A 392 11.29 -0.93 20.13
CA ASN A 392 11.29 0.50 20.42
C ASN A 392 10.29 0.78 21.54
N GLU A 393 10.65 1.71 22.42
CA GLU A 393 9.72 2.27 23.39
C GLU A 393 8.52 2.90 22.68
N LYS A 394 7.34 2.70 23.24
CA LYS A 394 6.07 3.17 22.70
C LYS A 394 5.41 4.05 23.75
N ASP A 395 4.74 5.09 23.30
CA ASP A 395 3.93 5.93 24.17
C ASP A 395 2.76 5.13 24.77
N THR A 396 2.25 5.57 25.92
CA THR A 396 1.17 4.90 26.66
C THR A 396 -0.14 4.79 25.88
N ASP A 397 -0.28 5.58 24.82
CA ASP A 397 -1.48 5.67 23.99
C ASP A 397 -1.47 4.65 22.83
N GLU A 398 -0.34 3.97 22.59
CA GLU A 398 -0.26 2.89 21.61
C GLU A 398 -0.65 1.53 22.20
N GLY A 399 -1.26 0.68 21.37
CA GLY A 399 -1.59 -0.69 21.78
C GLY A 399 -0.39 -1.44 22.34
N CYS A 400 -0.54 -1.96 23.56
CA CYS A 400 0.52 -2.58 24.33
C CYS A 400 1.11 -3.78 23.59
N ARG A 401 2.33 -3.64 23.08
CA ARG A 401 3.10 -4.71 22.42
C ARG A 401 4.49 -4.72 23.01
N HIS A 402 4.77 -5.69 23.87
CA HIS A 402 6.09 -5.86 24.45
C HIS A 402 7.01 -6.55 23.44
N SER A 403 8.20 -5.98 23.26
CA SER A 403 9.34 -6.61 22.60
C SER A 403 10.54 -6.52 23.54
N TRP A 404 11.52 -7.42 23.39
CA TRP A 404 12.44 -7.86 24.45
C TRP A 404 13.23 -6.74 25.17
N LEU A 405 13.54 -5.63 24.50
CA LEU A 405 14.20 -4.47 25.11
C LEU A 405 13.33 -3.71 26.14
N LEU A 406 12.03 -3.99 26.19
CA LEU A 406 11.07 -3.44 27.15
C LEU A 406 10.74 -4.42 28.29
N LEU A 407 11.43 -5.57 28.37
CA LEU A 407 11.28 -6.45 29.51
C LEU A 407 11.94 -5.83 30.75
N PRO A 408 11.26 -5.80 31.90
CA PRO A 408 11.86 -5.28 33.12
C PRO A 408 13.12 -6.10 33.47
N PRO A 409 14.16 -5.46 34.03
CA PRO A 409 15.28 -6.20 34.59
C PRO A 409 14.75 -7.14 35.68
N LEU A 410 15.09 -8.42 35.58
CA LEU A 410 14.83 -9.41 36.63
C LEU A 410 15.63 -9.10 37.89
#